data_AF-A0A1C5HCX3-F1
#
_entry.id   AF-A0A1C5HCX3-F1
#
_cell.length_a   1.000
_cell.length_b   1.000
_cell.length_c   1.000
_cell.angle_alpha   90.00
_cell.angle_beta   90.00
_cell.angle_gamma   90.00
#
_symmetry.space_group_name_H-M   'P 1'
#
loop_
_entity.id
_entity.type
_entity.pdbx_description
1 polymer ?
#
loop_
_entity_poly.entity_id
_entity_poly.type
_entity_poly.pdbx_seq_one_letter_code
_entity_poly.pdbx_strand_id
1 'polypeptide(L)'
;MSRWSRRVDPDVDLRVPADRGELTAHPAAVLGAIAAGGMLGALARAGVQTALPHAPTGFPWSTFAVNVTGCLLIGALMGVLGRRRAGPLVRPFLAVGVLGGFTTFSAYVVDVHRALAAGAAGTALGYLAATLVGGLLAVAVGDALVARWWGTDAGRGRRAPGSGRSDRRPGSGRSDRRPGSGRSGRRAGWGRDDRPPGPGRPQREVRR
;
A
#
# COMPACT_ATOMS: atom_id res chain seq x y z
N MET A 1 4.79 -33.31 -7.87
CA MET A 1 3.69 -32.34 -8.09
C MET A 1 3.55 -31.46 -6.85
N SER A 2 4.33 -30.38 -6.78
CA SER A 2 4.50 -29.50 -5.63
C SER A 2 3.40 -28.42 -5.57
N ARG A 3 2.37 -28.62 -4.73
CA ARG A 3 1.26 -27.68 -4.49
C ARG A 3 1.61 -26.46 -3.60
N TRP A 4 2.89 -26.11 -3.45
CA TRP A 4 3.36 -25.12 -2.48
C TRP A 4 4.18 -23.98 -3.13
N SER A 5 3.65 -23.36 -4.18
CA SER A 5 4.33 -22.23 -4.84
C SER A 5 3.43 -21.11 -5.37
N ARG A 6 2.24 -20.90 -4.78
CA ARG A 6 1.51 -19.63 -4.99
C ARG A 6 1.85 -18.67 -3.86
N ARG A 7 2.90 -17.89 -4.10
CA ARG A 7 3.22 -16.68 -3.35
C ARG A 7 2.00 -15.76 -3.42
N VAL A 8 1.57 -15.24 -2.27
CA VAL A 8 0.65 -14.11 -2.20
C VAL A 8 1.35 -12.94 -2.90
N ASP A 9 0.84 -12.50 -4.05
CA ASP A 9 1.36 -11.33 -4.75
C ASP A 9 1.08 -10.06 -3.91
N PRO A 10 2.10 -9.27 -3.56
CA PRO A 10 1.93 -8.05 -2.79
C PRO A 10 1.34 -6.86 -3.58
N ASP A 11 1.24 -6.96 -4.90
CA ASP A 11 0.64 -5.94 -5.79
C ASP A 11 -0.83 -6.25 -6.10
N VAL A 12 -1.65 -6.52 -5.08
CA VAL A 12 -3.10 -6.62 -5.26
C VAL A 12 -3.66 -5.23 -5.58
N ASP A 13 -3.80 -4.92 -6.86
CA ASP A 13 -4.55 -3.76 -7.31
C ASP A 13 -6.05 -4.09 -7.27
N LEU A 14 -6.76 -3.55 -6.27
CA LEU A 14 -8.21 -3.74 -6.11
C LEU A 14 -9.04 -3.21 -7.30
N ARG A 15 -8.43 -2.41 -8.19
CA ARG A 15 -9.04 -1.92 -9.44
C ARG A 15 -8.99 -2.98 -10.55
N VAL A 16 -8.09 -3.97 -10.45
CA VAL A 16 -7.96 -5.09 -11.39
C VAL A 16 -8.79 -6.28 -10.89
N PRO A 17 -9.78 -6.77 -11.65
CA PRO A 17 -10.66 -7.86 -11.20
C PRO A 17 -9.95 -9.20 -10.92
N ALA A 18 -8.82 -9.47 -11.57
CA ALA A 18 -8.06 -10.71 -11.40
C ALA A 18 -7.39 -10.82 -10.02
N ASP A 19 -6.96 -9.70 -9.44
CA ASP A 19 -6.22 -9.65 -8.16
C ASP A 19 -7.16 -9.73 -6.95
N ARG A 20 -8.46 -9.46 -7.17
CA ARG A 20 -9.50 -9.66 -6.14
C ARG A 20 -9.61 -11.12 -5.70
N GLY A 21 -9.23 -12.06 -6.58
CA GLY A 21 -9.25 -13.50 -6.31
C GLY A 21 -8.12 -14.00 -5.41
N GLU A 22 -7.06 -13.22 -5.22
CA GLU A 22 -5.92 -13.60 -4.36
C GLU A 22 -6.21 -13.37 -2.88
N LEU A 23 -6.97 -12.32 -2.55
CA LEU A 23 -7.51 -12.06 -1.21
C LEU A 23 -8.41 -13.19 -0.71
N THR A 24 -9.10 -13.88 -1.62
CA THR A 24 -9.93 -15.06 -1.30
C THR A 24 -9.12 -16.34 -1.06
N ALA A 25 -7.84 -16.39 -1.42
CA ALA A 25 -7.02 -17.61 -1.27
C ALA A 25 -6.44 -17.79 0.15
N HIS A 26 -6.12 -16.70 0.87
CA HIS A 26 -5.62 -16.74 2.27
C HIS A 26 -6.17 -15.61 3.17
N PRO A 27 -7.51 -15.39 3.20
CA PRO A 27 -8.12 -14.25 3.90
C PRO A 27 -7.80 -14.25 5.40
N ALA A 28 -7.75 -15.42 6.05
CA ALA A 28 -7.53 -15.53 7.49
C ALA A 28 -6.15 -15.02 7.93
N ALA A 29 -5.09 -15.25 7.15
CA ALA A 29 -3.74 -14.81 7.51
C ALA A 29 -3.60 -13.29 7.40
N VAL A 30 -4.16 -12.69 6.34
CA VAL A 30 -4.18 -11.23 6.14
C VAL A 30 -5.04 -10.56 7.21
N LEU A 31 -6.24 -11.07 7.46
CA LEU A 31 -7.13 -10.56 8.51
C LEU A 31 -6.50 -10.71 9.91
N GLY A 32 -5.85 -11.85 10.18
CA GLY A 32 -5.12 -12.08 11.41
C GLY A 32 -3.96 -11.10 11.61
N ALA A 33 -3.20 -10.80 10.54
CA ALA A 33 -2.14 -9.80 10.57
C ALA A 33 -2.69 -8.39 10.82
N ILE A 34 -3.78 -8.00 10.13
CA ILE A 34 -4.43 -6.70 10.36
C ILE A 34 -4.94 -6.60 11.80
N ALA A 35 -5.61 -7.65 12.31
CA ALA A 35 -6.16 -7.68 13.66
C ALA A 35 -5.07 -7.58 14.73
N ALA A 36 -3.98 -8.36 14.59
CA ALA A 36 -2.85 -8.32 15.51
C ALA A 36 -2.18 -6.94 15.50
N GLY A 37 -1.92 -6.37 14.32
CA GLY A 37 -1.36 -5.03 14.20
C GLY A 37 -2.29 -3.97 14.79
N GLY A 38 -3.59 -4.05 14.48
CA GLY A 38 -4.62 -3.13 14.97
C GLY A 38 -4.72 -3.11 16.49
N MET A 39 -4.65 -4.28 17.12
CA MET A 39 -4.63 -4.40 18.57
C MET A 39 -3.41 -3.69 19.17
N LEU A 40 -2.21 -3.94 18.63
CA LEU A 40 -0.98 -3.28 19.09
C LEU A 40 -1.06 -1.76 18.91
N GLY A 41 -1.52 -1.29 17.76
CA GLY A 41 -1.69 0.13 17.49
C GLY A 41 -2.69 0.81 18.43
N ALA A 42 -3.85 0.19 18.64
CA ALA A 42 -4.90 0.71 19.51
C ALA A 42 -4.45 0.76 20.98
N LEU A 43 -3.73 -0.27 21.46
CA LEU A 43 -3.17 -0.30 22.81
C LEU A 43 -2.08 0.76 23.00
N ALA A 44 -1.19 0.93 22.02
CA ALA A 44 -0.17 1.98 22.06
C ALA A 44 -0.80 3.37 22.10
N ARG A 45 -1.82 3.63 21.26
CA ARG A 45 -2.58 4.89 21.29
C ARG A 45 -3.26 5.10 22.64
N ALA A 46 -3.91 4.08 23.19
CA ALA A 46 -4.57 4.16 24.48
C ALA A 46 -3.56 4.50 25.59
N GLY A 47 -2.37 3.88 25.57
CA GLY A 47 -1.28 4.20 26.51
C GLY A 47 -0.79 5.65 26.40
N VAL A 48 -0.67 6.20 25.19
CA VAL A 48 -0.30 7.61 24.99
C VAL A 48 -1.41 8.54 25.51
N GLN A 49 -2.68 8.21 25.26
CA GLN A 49 -3.82 9.01 25.71
C GLN A 49 -3.98 9.00 27.24
N THR A 50 -3.68 7.89 27.91
CA THR A 50 -3.72 7.82 29.38
C THR A 50 -2.51 8.51 30.03
N ALA A 51 -1.33 8.46 29.40
CA ALA A 51 -0.14 9.12 29.91
C ALA A 51 -0.19 10.65 29.80
N LEU A 52 -0.91 11.17 28.80
CA LEU A 52 -1.02 12.61 28.51
C LEU A 52 -2.49 13.04 28.45
N PRO A 53 -3.19 13.07 29.59
CA PRO A 53 -4.56 13.58 29.65
C PRO A 53 -4.60 15.09 29.39
N HIS A 54 -5.72 15.57 28.88
CA HIS A 54 -5.94 16.99 28.64
C HIS A 54 -7.33 17.42 29.10
N ALA A 55 -7.43 18.67 29.59
CA ALA A 55 -8.71 19.28 29.91
C ALA A 55 -9.52 19.59 28.64
N PRO A 56 -10.86 19.71 28.70
CA PRO A 56 -11.69 20.02 27.54
C PRO A 56 -11.32 21.32 26.80
N THR A 57 -10.80 22.32 27.51
CA THR A 57 -10.36 23.61 26.94
C THR A 57 -8.89 23.60 26.49
N GLY A 58 -8.13 22.56 26.88
CA GLY A 58 -6.71 22.42 26.59
C GLY A 58 -6.44 21.78 25.23
N PHE A 59 -5.21 21.95 24.74
CA PHE A 59 -4.80 21.35 23.48
C PHE A 59 -4.64 19.82 23.62
N PRO A 60 -5.24 18.99 22.74
CA PRO A 60 -5.20 17.53 22.81
C PRO A 60 -3.86 16.93 22.37
N TRP A 61 -2.78 17.16 23.14
CA TRP A 61 -1.42 16.78 22.76
C TRP A 61 -1.24 15.28 22.48
N SER A 62 -1.94 14.41 23.20
CA SER A 62 -1.88 12.97 22.97
C SER A 62 -2.43 12.58 21.61
N THR A 63 -3.67 12.97 21.29
CA THR A 63 -4.32 12.69 20.00
C THR A 63 -3.59 13.38 18.84
N PHE A 64 -3.09 14.61 19.03
CA PHE A 64 -2.23 15.29 18.07
C PHE A 64 -0.97 14.47 17.76
N ALA A 65 -0.23 14.07 18.81
CA ALA A 65 1.04 13.37 18.65
C ALA A 65 0.86 12.01 17.96
N VAL A 66 -0.13 11.20 18.33
CA VAL A 66 -0.36 9.89 17.69
C VAL A 66 -0.70 10.04 16.21
N ASN A 67 -1.51 11.03 15.84
CA ASN A 67 -1.87 11.28 14.45
C ASN A 67 -0.67 11.77 13.63
N VAL A 68 0.05 12.79 14.10
CA VAL A 68 1.19 13.35 13.37
C VAL A 68 2.34 12.35 13.26
N THR A 69 2.67 11.64 14.33
CA THR A 69 3.70 10.58 14.28
C THR A 69 3.25 9.40 13.42
N GLY A 70 1.98 9.01 13.46
CA GLY A 70 1.44 7.99 12.55
C GLY A 70 1.53 8.40 11.08
N CYS A 71 1.24 9.66 10.77
CA CYS A 71 1.43 10.26 9.44
C CYS A 71 2.91 10.23 9.00
N LEU A 72 3.84 10.54 9.90
CA LEU A 72 5.28 10.43 9.62
C LEU A 72 5.66 8.99 9.29
N LEU A 73 5.22 8.04 10.11
CA LEU A 73 5.54 6.62 9.97
C LEU A 73 4.94 6.02 8.69
N ILE A 74 3.71 6.39 8.30
CA ILE A 74 3.12 5.88 7.06
C ILE A 74 3.85 6.45 5.83
N GLY A 75 4.27 7.71 5.86
CA GLY A 75 5.10 8.31 4.81
C GLY A 75 6.42 7.55 4.62
N ALA A 76 7.12 7.30 5.73
CA ALA A 76 8.35 6.48 5.72
C ALA A 76 8.08 5.05 5.23
N LEU A 77 7.02 4.39 5.73
CA LEU A 77 6.67 3.03 5.35
C LEU A 77 6.43 2.93 3.84
N MET A 78 5.67 3.86 3.25
CA MET A 78 5.42 3.87 1.80
C MET A 78 6.72 4.10 1.02
N GLY A 79 7.59 5.00 1.48
CA GLY A 79 8.90 5.22 0.86
C GLY A 79 9.78 3.97 0.86
N VAL A 80 9.73 3.15 1.93
CA VAL A 80 10.48 1.89 2.03
C VAL A 80 9.88 0.82 1.13
N LEU A 81 8.56 0.63 1.18
CA LEU A 81 7.85 -0.39 0.39
C LEU A 81 7.92 -0.11 -1.11
N GLY A 82 8.02 1.15 -1.52
CA GLY A 82 8.27 1.51 -2.92
C GLY A 82 9.65 1.12 -3.44
N ARG A 83 10.62 0.83 -2.54
CA ARG A 83 12.03 0.55 -2.89
C ARG A 83 12.45 -0.88 -2.57
N ARG A 84 11.81 -1.54 -1.60
CA ARG A 84 12.09 -2.94 -1.24
C ARG A 84 10.85 -3.79 -1.38
N ARG A 85 11.04 -5.00 -1.93
CA ARG A 85 10.03 -6.06 -1.84
C ARG A 85 9.88 -6.46 -0.37
N ALA A 86 8.71 -6.21 0.19
CA ALA A 86 8.32 -6.66 1.51
C ALA A 86 7.51 -7.97 1.41
N GLY A 87 7.47 -8.75 2.50
CA GLY A 87 6.59 -9.90 2.57
C GLY A 87 5.11 -9.49 2.46
N PRO A 88 4.23 -10.37 1.96
CA PRO A 88 2.83 -10.05 1.66
C PRO A 88 2.02 -9.57 2.88
N LEU A 89 2.45 -9.95 4.09
CA LEU A 89 1.78 -9.56 5.34
C LEU A 89 2.31 -8.26 5.95
N VAL A 90 3.43 -7.72 5.47
CA VAL A 90 4.05 -6.52 6.05
C VAL A 90 3.15 -5.30 5.90
N ARG A 91 2.59 -5.09 4.70
CA ARG A 91 1.73 -3.94 4.42
C ARG A 91 0.38 -4.03 5.18
N PRO A 92 -0.34 -5.16 5.17
CA PRO A 92 -1.54 -5.32 6.01
C PRO A 92 -1.27 -5.17 7.50
N PHE A 93 -0.18 -5.75 8.01
CA PHE A 93 0.17 -5.68 9.43
C PHE A 93 0.55 -4.25 9.86
N LEU A 94 1.51 -3.62 9.18
CA LEU A 94 2.05 -2.32 9.60
C LEU A 94 1.16 -1.14 9.19
N ALA A 95 0.73 -1.08 7.93
CA ALA A 95 -0.02 0.07 7.43
C ALA A 95 -1.47 0.06 7.92
N VAL A 96 -2.19 -1.04 7.64
CA VAL A 96 -3.62 -1.13 7.97
C VAL A 96 -3.82 -1.48 9.45
N GLY A 97 -3.06 -2.44 9.96
CA GLY A 97 -3.12 -2.86 11.37
C GLY A 97 -2.53 -1.80 12.31
N VAL A 98 -1.21 -1.78 12.47
CA VAL A 98 -0.52 -0.97 13.49
C VAL A 98 -0.83 0.52 13.33
N LEU A 99 -0.56 1.10 12.16
CA LEU A 99 -0.75 2.53 11.95
C LEU A 99 -2.25 2.92 11.89
N GLY A 100 -3.10 2.05 11.36
CA GLY A 100 -4.56 2.25 11.36
C GLY A 100 -5.17 2.20 12.77
N GLY A 101 -4.68 1.34 13.66
CA GLY A 101 -5.12 1.28 15.06
C GLY A 101 -4.52 2.38 15.94
N PHE A 102 -3.27 2.79 15.62
CA PHE A 102 -2.52 3.81 16.35
C PHE A 102 -3.00 5.23 16.07
N THR A 103 -3.41 5.53 14.84
CA THR A 103 -4.00 6.83 14.49
C THR A 103 -5.51 6.83 14.71
N THR A 104 -6.12 8.00 14.86
CA THR A 104 -7.57 8.13 15.07
C THR A 104 -8.13 9.46 14.58
N PHE A 105 -9.11 9.38 13.68
CA PHE A 105 -9.91 10.53 13.28
C PHE A 105 -11.09 10.77 14.23
N SER A 106 -11.69 9.72 14.78
CA SER A 106 -12.86 9.84 15.66
C SER A 106 -12.53 10.58 16.96
N ALA A 107 -11.43 10.23 17.64
CA ALA A 107 -11.02 10.95 18.85
C ALA A 107 -10.67 12.41 18.54
N TYR A 108 -10.00 12.66 17.40
CA TYR A 108 -9.68 14.00 16.93
C TYR A 108 -10.92 14.88 16.79
N VAL A 109 -11.96 14.41 16.10
CA VAL A 109 -13.21 15.17 15.94
C VAL A 109 -13.96 15.34 17.27
N VAL A 110 -13.96 14.33 18.13
CA VAL A 110 -14.56 14.42 19.47
C VAL A 110 -13.86 15.48 20.32
N ASP A 111 -12.54 15.54 20.28
CA ASP A 111 -11.75 16.53 21.03
C ASP A 111 -12.00 17.96 20.51
N VAL A 112 -12.10 18.14 19.18
CA VAL A 112 -12.51 19.43 18.58
C VAL A 112 -13.91 19.82 19.05
N HIS A 113 -14.87 18.90 19.00
CA HIS A 113 -16.24 19.16 19.43
C HIS A 113 -16.31 19.51 20.93
N ARG A 114 -15.56 18.82 21.78
CA ARG A 114 -15.48 19.10 23.22
C ARG A 114 -14.89 20.48 23.50
N ALA A 115 -13.85 20.87 22.79
CA ALA A 115 -13.26 22.20 22.92
C ALA A 115 -14.25 23.31 22.52
N LEU A 116 -15.00 23.11 21.43
CA LEU A 116 -16.07 24.04 21.03
C LEU A 116 -17.18 24.12 22.08
N ALA A 117 -17.66 22.98 22.59
CA ALA A 117 -18.68 22.94 23.63
C ALA A 117 -18.23 23.61 24.94
N ALA A 118 -16.93 23.59 25.23
CA ALA A 118 -16.33 24.26 26.37
C ALA A 118 -16.03 25.75 26.13
N GLY A 119 -16.45 26.33 25.00
CA GLY A 119 -16.22 27.74 24.64
C GLY A 119 -14.81 28.05 24.14
N ALA A 120 -13.94 27.05 23.96
CA ALA A 120 -12.54 27.20 23.56
C ALA A 120 -12.38 27.14 22.02
N ALA A 121 -13.08 28.01 21.29
CA ALA A 121 -13.09 28.00 19.82
C ALA A 121 -11.69 28.18 19.20
N GLY A 122 -10.85 29.04 19.80
CA GLY A 122 -9.46 29.23 19.37
C GLY A 122 -8.64 27.94 19.43
N THR A 123 -8.71 27.22 20.56
CA THR A 123 -8.04 25.91 20.72
C THR A 123 -8.57 24.89 19.71
N ALA A 124 -9.89 24.83 19.51
CA ALA A 124 -10.52 23.90 18.58
C ALA A 124 -10.04 24.13 17.13
N LEU A 125 -10.06 25.39 16.66
CA LEU A 125 -9.60 25.75 15.32
C LEU A 125 -8.10 25.55 15.14
N GLY A 126 -7.30 25.94 16.15
CA GLY A 126 -5.86 25.72 16.15
C GLY A 126 -5.51 24.24 16.09
N TYR A 127 -6.18 23.40 16.87
CA TYR A 127 -5.99 21.95 16.85
C TYR A 127 -6.45 21.31 15.54
N LEU A 128 -7.57 21.77 14.98
CA LEU A 128 -8.06 21.34 13.68
C LEU A 128 -7.01 21.61 12.59
N ALA A 129 -6.56 22.85 12.45
CA ALA A 129 -5.57 23.23 11.44
C ALA A 129 -4.21 22.57 11.67
N ALA A 130 -3.70 22.57 12.91
CA ALA A 130 -2.40 22.02 13.25
C ALA A 130 -2.29 20.52 12.96
N THR A 131 -3.33 19.74 13.28
CA THR A 131 -3.31 18.29 13.03
C THR A 131 -3.33 17.99 11.53
N LEU A 132 -4.14 18.71 10.75
CA LEU A 132 -4.22 18.53 9.30
C LEU A 132 -2.90 18.90 8.61
N VAL A 133 -2.40 20.12 8.86
CA VAL A 133 -1.16 20.61 8.26
C VAL A 133 0.03 19.76 8.74
N GLY A 134 0.10 19.50 10.05
CA GLY A 134 1.15 18.68 10.66
C GLY A 134 1.16 17.26 10.09
N GLY A 135 0.00 16.64 9.89
CA GLY A 135 -0.12 15.32 9.28
C GLY A 135 0.38 15.28 7.83
N LEU A 136 -0.03 16.24 7.00
CA LEU A 136 0.42 16.32 5.60
C LEU A 136 1.94 16.54 5.49
N LEU A 137 2.47 17.48 6.29
CA LEU A 137 3.92 17.72 6.36
C LEU A 137 4.67 16.49 6.87
N ALA A 138 4.14 15.81 7.88
CA ALA A 138 4.75 14.61 8.44
C ALA A 138 4.86 13.48 7.39
N VAL A 139 3.82 13.23 6.59
CA VAL A 139 3.89 12.25 5.49
C VAL A 139 5.02 12.60 4.52
N ALA A 140 5.07 13.86 4.07
CA ALA A 140 6.09 14.32 3.13
C ALA A 140 7.51 14.18 3.70
N VAL A 141 7.68 14.55 4.98
CA VAL A 141 8.96 14.39 5.69
C VAL A 141 9.35 12.92 5.80
N GLY A 142 8.41 12.03 6.14
CA GLY A 142 8.67 10.60 6.29
C GLY A 142 9.17 9.97 4.99
N ASP A 143 8.50 10.25 3.88
CA ASP A 143 8.94 9.78 2.55
C ASP A 143 10.29 10.38 2.14
N ALA A 144 10.48 11.70 2.34
CA ALA A 144 11.73 12.38 2.01
C ALA A 144 12.93 11.85 2.82
N LEU A 145 12.74 11.53 4.11
CA LEU A 145 13.78 10.92 4.93
C LEU A 145 14.22 9.59 4.32
N VAL A 146 13.28 8.72 3.99
CA VAL A 146 13.58 7.45 3.33
C VAL A 146 14.27 7.67 1.99
N ALA A 147 13.82 8.63 1.18
CA ALA A 147 14.49 8.95 -0.07
C ALA A 147 15.94 9.37 0.10
N ARG A 148 16.26 10.17 1.12
CA ARG A 148 17.63 10.64 1.42
C ARG A 148 18.54 9.51 1.88
N TRP A 149 18.05 8.63 2.76
CA TRP A 149 18.82 7.50 3.28
C TRP A 149 19.22 6.51 2.18
N TRP A 150 18.41 6.36 1.14
CA TRP A 150 18.75 5.56 -0.04
C TRP A 150 19.48 6.36 -1.13
N GLY A 151 19.29 7.67 -1.21
CA GLY A 151 19.99 8.56 -2.15
C GLY A 151 21.51 8.60 -1.92
N THR A 152 21.96 8.30 -0.71
CA THR A 152 23.38 8.12 -0.36
C THR A 152 24.04 6.88 -0.98
N ASP A 153 23.27 5.89 -1.46
CA ASP A 153 23.83 4.68 -2.09
C ASP A 153 24.10 4.85 -3.60
N ALA A 154 23.45 5.82 -4.26
CA ALA A 154 23.56 6.02 -5.70
C ALA A 154 24.83 6.80 -6.14
N GLY A 155 25.62 7.30 -5.19
CA GLY A 155 26.80 8.15 -5.43
C GLY A 155 28.14 7.41 -5.61
N ARG A 156 28.24 6.10 -5.35
CA ARG A 156 29.52 5.34 -5.44
C ARG A 156 29.70 4.51 -6.72
N GLY A 157 28.69 4.44 -7.59
CA GLY A 157 28.67 3.51 -8.72
C GLY A 157 28.94 4.08 -10.10
N ARG A 158 29.08 5.40 -10.28
CA ARG A 158 29.39 5.99 -11.60
C ARG A 158 30.91 6.23 -11.74
N ARG A 159 31.69 5.14 -11.79
CA ARG A 159 32.98 5.21 -12.48
C ARG A 159 32.67 5.46 -13.96
N ALA A 160 33.25 6.54 -14.49
CA ALA A 160 33.09 6.97 -15.87
C ALA A 160 33.37 5.82 -16.86
N PRO A 161 32.67 5.75 -18.01
CA PRO A 161 33.09 4.88 -19.10
C PRO A 161 34.48 5.32 -19.55
N GLY A 162 35.45 4.42 -19.46
CA GLY A 162 36.82 4.66 -19.88
C GLY A 162 36.87 5.09 -21.35
N SER A 163 37.38 6.29 -21.57
CA SER A 163 37.97 6.70 -22.82
C SER A 163 39.28 5.93 -23.03
N GLY A 164 39.23 4.89 -23.86
CA GLY A 164 40.41 4.16 -24.30
C GLY A 164 40.05 3.36 -25.55
N ARG A 165 40.18 3.96 -26.73
CA ARG A 165 41.39 3.98 -27.56
C ARG A 165 41.19 3.01 -28.71
N SER A 166 41.22 3.60 -29.89
CA SER A 166 41.38 2.96 -31.19
C SER A 166 42.32 1.76 -31.14
N ASP A 167 41.87 0.62 -31.64
CA ASP A 167 42.79 -0.24 -32.35
C ASP A 167 42.18 -0.86 -33.60
N ARG A 168 43.04 -0.90 -34.61
CA ARG A 168 42.76 -1.19 -36.02
C ARG A 168 42.68 -2.71 -36.21
N ARG A 169 41.83 -3.18 -37.14
CA ARG A 169 42.23 -3.69 -38.48
C ARG A 169 41.10 -4.45 -39.21
N PRO A 170 41.22 -4.62 -40.56
CA PRO A 170 40.13 -4.97 -41.47
C PRO A 170 40.19 -6.42 -41.98
N GLY A 171 39.06 -6.91 -42.49
CA GLY A 171 38.95 -8.14 -43.32
C GLY A 171 37.48 -8.44 -43.58
N SER A 172 36.94 -8.22 -44.79
CA SER A 172 37.03 -9.07 -46.00
C SER A 172 35.89 -10.09 -46.09
N GLY A 173 35.12 -10.04 -47.18
CA GLY A 173 34.29 -11.16 -47.67
C GLY A 173 32.79 -10.88 -47.64
N ARG A 174 32.21 -10.32 -48.70
CA ARG A 174 31.54 -11.01 -49.83
C ARG A 174 30.17 -11.63 -49.49
N SER A 175 29.15 -11.11 -50.18
CA SER A 175 28.09 -11.83 -50.94
C SER A 175 27.60 -13.17 -50.36
N ASP A 176 26.31 -13.44 -50.17
CA ASP A 176 25.33 -13.58 -51.25
C ASP A 176 24.00 -14.16 -50.69
N ARG A 177 22.90 -13.82 -51.37
CA ARG A 177 21.67 -14.64 -51.63
C ARG A 177 20.89 -15.22 -50.43
N ARG A 178 19.71 -14.68 -50.11
CA ARG A 178 18.35 -14.87 -50.70
C ARG A 178 17.53 -16.02 -50.07
N PRO A 179 16.17 -15.91 -50.06
CA PRO A 179 15.27 -16.62 -49.17
C PRO A 179 14.45 -17.73 -49.86
N GLY A 180 13.93 -18.68 -49.08
CA GLY A 180 12.79 -19.55 -49.45
C GLY A 180 11.95 -19.79 -48.18
N SER A 181 10.66 -19.47 -48.06
CA SER A 181 9.45 -19.73 -48.87
C SER A 181 8.99 -21.19 -48.84
N GLY A 182 7.80 -21.42 -48.27
CA GLY A 182 7.06 -22.70 -48.28
C GLY A 182 6.27 -22.86 -46.98
N ARG A 183 5.13 -22.20 -46.77
CA ARG A 183 3.80 -22.36 -47.40
C ARG A 183 3.07 -23.64 -46.97
N SER A 184 1.83 -23.40 -46.55
CA SER A 184 0.69 -24.34 -46.46
C SER A 184 0.73 -25.33 -45.29
N GLY A 185 -0.35 -25.54 -44.55
CA GLY A 185 -1.72 -25.09 -44.71
C GLY A 185 -2.66 -26.19 -44.22
N ARG A 186 -3.91 -25.81 -43.95
CA ARG A 186 -5.09 -26.70 -43.78
C ARG A 186 -5.10 -27.43 -42.42
N ARG A 187 -6.24 -27.65 -41.76
CA ARG A 187 -7.66 -27.42 -42.03
C ARG A 187 -8.42 -27.82 -40.76
N ALA A 188 -9.61 -27.24 -40.60
CA ALA A 188 -10.81 -27.84 -40.01
C ALA A 188 -10.72 -28.29 -38.53
N GLY A 189 -11.71 -28.05 -37.69
CA GLY A 189 -13.09 -27.63 -37.91
C GLY A 189 -13.93 -28.17 -36.75
N TRP A 190 -15.14 -27.59 -36.60
CA TRP A 190 -16.25 -28.10 -35.80
C TRP A 190 -16.00 -28.12 -34.28
N GLY A 191 -16.63 -27.27 -33.48
CA GLY A 191 -18.06 -27.01 -33.45
C GLY A 191 -18.68 -27.88 -32.37
N ARG A 192 -19.00 -27.27 -31.22
CA ARG A 192 -20.06 -27.70 -30.29
C ARG A 192 -20.39 -26.55 -29.35
N ASP A 193 -21.64 -26.11 -29.51
CA ASP A 193 -22.39 -25.29 -28.58
C ASP A 193 -22.46 -25.96 -27.20
N ASP A 194 -21.96 -25.30 -26.17
CA ASP A 194 -22.36 -25.56 -24.78
C ASP A 194 -23.00 -24.28 -24.24
N ARG A 195 -24.31 -24.14 -24.48
CA ARG A 195 -25.14 -23.14 -23.79
C ARG A 195 -25.38 -23.61 -22.34
N PRO A 196 -25.24 -22.73 -21.34
CA PRO A 196 -25.54 -23.08 -19.95
C PRO A 196 -27.06 -23.17 -19.69
N PRO A 197 -27.52 -24.03 -18.76
CA PRO A 197 -28.91 -24.04 -18.33
C PRO A 197 -29.25 -22.76 -17.54
N GLY A 198 -30.39 -22.16 -17.87
CA GLY A 198 -30.89 -20.91 -17.30
C GLY A 198 -31.41 -21.01 -15.86
N PRO A 199 -31.67 -19.87 -15.20
CA PRO A 199 -32.05 -19.81 -13.79
C PRO A 199 -33.51 -20.25 -13.55
N GLY A 200 -33.70 -21.14 -12.58
CA GLY A 200 -35.01 -21.49 -12.02
C GLY A 200 -35.69 -20.29 -11.35
N ARG A 201 -36.99 -20.15 -11.61
CA ARG A 201 -37.87 -19.07 -11.14
C ARG A 201 -38.11 -19.09 -9.61
N PRO A 202 -38.47 -17.95 -9.00
CA PRO A 202 -38.66 -17.79 -7.57
C PRO A 202 -40.01 -18.36 -7.08
N GLN A 203 -40.02 -19.01 -5.91
CA GLN A 203 -41.25 -19.34 -5.20
C GLN A 203 -41.74 -18.12 -4.40
N ARG A 204 -42.94 -17.66 -4.77
CA ARG A 204 -43.84 -16.79 -3.99
C ARG A 204 -44.42 -17.60 -2.82
N GLU A 205 -44.33 -17.08 -1.59
CA GLU A 205 -45.42 -16.39 -0.88
C GLU A 205 -46.39 -17.33 -0.15
N VAL A 206 -46.32 -17.38 1.20
CA VAL A 206 -47.52 -17.52 2.05
C VAL A 206 -47.31 -16.68 3.32
N ARG A 207 -48.00 -15.54 3.38
CA ARG A 207 -48.33 -14.80 4.61
C ARG A 207 -49.30 -15.63 5.44
N ARG A 208 -49.07 -15.73 6.75
CA ARG A 208 -50.08 -15.59 7.81
C ARG A 208 -49.43 -14.97 9.02
#